data_AF-A0A8S1GYB7-F1
#
_entry.id   AF-A0A8S1GYB7-F1
#
_cell.length_a   1.000
_cell.length_b   1.000
_cell.length_c   1.000
_cell.angle_alpha   90.00
_cell.angle_beta   90.00
_cell.angle_gamma   90.00
#
_symmetry.space_group_name_H-M   'P 1'
#
loop_
_entity.id
_entity.type
_entity.pdbx_description
1 polymer ?
#
loop_
_entity_poly.entity_id
_entity_poly.type
_entity_poly.pdbx_seq_one_letter_code
_entity_poly.pdbx_strand_id
1 'polypeptide(L)'
;MLVFVYGTLKSGEPNHHVMSATAGTHRFISNGTTVDKFPLIISTQFNIPFLLHKPGEGNKIEGEVYEVDGVKLAVLDELEAYPTLYDRKEIKIKLSADGNTVAASLYLLKRWREELVTSGTPYLTNYSSNGPHGRQYVDRYVRAKEIIDDHTSKTNLYYEILGGPPADPILRKLNEQKAKVDLELPQ
;
A
#
# COMPACT_ATOMS: atom_id res chain seq x y z
N MET A 1 -16.45 8.35 -5.76
CA MET A 1 -16.38 7.19 -4.83
C MET A 1 -15.42 7.53 -3.70
N LEU A 2 -15.59 6.98 -2.50
CA LEU A 2 -14.65 7.21 -1.39
C LEU A 2 -13.55 6.15 -1.35
N VAL A 3 -12.31 6.58 -1.13
CA VAL A 3 -11.12 5.75 -0.90
C VAL A 3 -10.49 6.17 0.42
N PHE A 4 -10.11 5.19 1.24
CA PHE A 4 -9.36 5.38 2.48
C PHE A 4 -7.90 5.01 2.26
N VAL A 5 -6.99 5.94 2.47
CA VAL A 5 -5.54 5.72 2.38
C VAL A 5 -4.90 5.76 3.77
N TYR A 6 -4.04 4.78 4.05
CA TYR A 6 -3.40 4.61 5.36
C TYR A 6 -1.86 4.65 5.29
N GLY A 7 -1.29 4.51 4.09
CA GLY A 7 0.14 4.32 3.86
C GLY A 7 0.80 5.50 3.15
N THR A 8 1.62 5.18 2.16
CA THR A 8 2.46 6.13 1.43
C THR A 8 1.71 7.22 0.65
N LEU A 9 0.41 7.04 0.42
CA LEU A 9 -0.47 7.98 -0.28
C LEU A 9 -1.03 9.11 0.60
N LYS A 10 -0.92 9.00 1.92
CA LYS A 10 -1.41 10.05 2.84
C LYS A 10 -0.64 11.36 2.63
N SER A 11 -1.26 12.48 2.98
CA SER A 11 -0.61 13.80 2.95
C SER A 11 0.71 13.78 3.72
N GLY A 12 1.77 14.29 3.10
CA GLY A 12 3.11 14.31 3.70
C GLY A 12 3.90 12.99 3.61
N GLU A 13 3.31 11.92 3.07
CA GLU A 13 3.99 10.65 2.84
C GLU A 13 4.54 10.55 1.39
N PRO A 14 5.52 9.66 1.13
CA PRO A 14 6.35 9.71 -0.09
C PRO A 14 5.59 9.67 -1.42
N ASN A 15 4.48 8.92 -1.49
CA ASN A 15 3.72 8.74 -2.73
C ASN A 15 2.50 9.67 -2.83
N HIS A 16 2.34 10.65 -1.93
CA HIS A 16 1.21 11.57 -1.99
C HIS A 16 1.13 12.33 -3.33
N HIS A 17 2.27 12.63 -3.94
CA HIS A 17 2.36 13.28 -5.24
C HIS A 17 1.58 12.52 -6.34
N VAL A 18 1.40 11.20 -6.22
CA VAL A 18 0.61 10.40 -7.18
C VAL A 18 -0.85 10.88 -7.22
N MET A 19 -1.40 11.37 -6.11
CA MET A 19 -2.76 11.90 -6.07
C MET A 19 -2.92 13.12 -7.00
N SER A 20 -1.94 14.03 -7.03
CA SER A 20 -2.00 15.28 -7.79
C SER A 20 -1.33 15.22 -9.16
N ALA A 21 -0.29 14.41 -9.34
CA ALA A 21 0.51 14.36 -10.56
C ALA A 21 0.00 13.39 -11.64
N THR A 22 -1.05 12.62 -11.34
CA THR A 22 -1.65 11.65 -12.29
C THR A 22 -3.07 12.02 -12.68
N ALA A 23 -3.58 11.39 -13.74
CA ALA A 23 -4.92 11.64 -14.28
C ALA A 23 -6.05 11.39 -13.27
N GLY A 24 -7.19 12.05 -13.51
CA GLY A 24 -8.40 11.94 -12.69
C GLY A 24 -8.44 12.94 -11.52
N THR A 25 -9.62 13.07 -10.93
CA THR A 25 -9.90 14.00 -9.84
C THR A 25 -9.86 13.32 -8.48
N HIS A 26 -9.42 14.08 -7.47
CA HIS A 26 -9.44 13.68 -6.07
C HIS A 26 -9.81 14.89 -5.20
N ARG A 27 -10.46 14.63 -4.07
CA ARG A 27 -10.83 15.66 -3.09
C ARG A 27 -10.69 15.08 -1.69
N PHE A 28 -9.87 15.71 -0.85
CA PHE A 28 -9.79 15.35 0.57
C PHE A 28 -11.13 15.62 1.26
N ILE A 29 -11.63 14.64 2.02
CA ILE A 29 -12.89 14.74 2.75
C ILE A 29 -12.63 14.94 4.25
N SER A 30 -11.85 14.04 4.86
CA SER A 30 -11.54 14.08 6.29
C SER A 30 -10.45 13.06 6.62
N ASN A 31 -9.77 13.28 7.74
CA ASN A 31 -9.08 12.18 8.43
C ASN A 31 -10.12 11.16 8.93
N GLY A 32 -9.69 9.93 9.13
CA GLY A 32 -10.55 8.90 9.67
C GLY A 32 -9.79 7.74 10.28
N THR A 33 -10.54 6.86 10.93
CA THR A 33 -10.01 5.62 11.49
C THR A 33 -10.90 4.45 11.09
N THR A 34 -10.30 3.31 10.76
CA THR A 34 -11.07 2.08 10.52
C THR A 34 -11.94 1.74 11.74
N VAL A 35 -13.17 1.28 11.49
CA VAL A 35 -14.04 0.77 12.57
C VAL A 35 -13.51 -0.55 13.10
N ASP A 36 -13.17 -1.45 12.18
CA ASP A 36 -12.56 -2.74 12.47
C ASP A 36 -11.05 -2.61 12.68
N LYS A 37 -10.48 -3.58 13.39
CA LYS A 37 -9.04 -3.68 13.60
C LYS A 37 -8.37 -4.43 12.44
N PHE A 38 -7.17 -4.00 12.08
CA PHE A 38 -6.32 -4.67 11.10
C PHE A 38 -4.85 -4.64 11.53
N PRO A 39 -4.04 -5.64 11.15
CA PRO A 39 -2.59 -5.58 11.30
C PRO A 39 -1.98 -4.65 10.25
N LEU A 40 -1.43 -3.52 10.68
CA LEU A 40 -0.58 -2.65 9.87
C LEU A 40 0.88 -2.87 10.24
N ILE A 41 1.71 -3.29 9.30
CA ILE A 41 3.14 -3.51 9.49
C ILE A 41 3.96 -2.77 8.44
N ILE A 42 5.22 -2.49 8.73
CA ILE A 42 6.22 -2.10 7.75
C ILE A 42 7.20 -3.26 7.60
N SER A 43 7.37 -3.77 6.39
CA SER A 43 8.23 -4.93 6.12
C SER A 43 8.94 -4.81 4.78
N THR A 44 9.64 -5.87 4.39
CA THR A 44 10.55 -5.98 3.24
C THR A 44 11.78 -5.07 3.32
N GLN A 45 12.78 -5.36 2.49
CA GLN A 45 13.95 -4.48 2.33
C GLN A 45 13.60 -3.05 1.89
N PHE A 46 12.41 -2.85 1.30
CA PHE A 46 11.94 -1.56 0.81
C PHE A 46 11.07 -0.79 1.82
N ASN A 47 10.87 -1.33 3.03
CA ASN A 47 10.11 -0.69 4.10
C ASN A 47 8.69 -0.25 3.66
N ILE A 48 7.99 -1.15 2.96
CA ILE A 48 6.64 -0.90 2.45
C ILE A 48 5.63 -1.11 3.59
N PRO A 49 4.65 -0.20 3.77
CA PRO A 49 3.53 -0.46 4.68
C PRO A 49 2.56 -1.47 4.07
N PHE A 50 2.18 -2.48 4.84
CA PHE A 50 1.18 -3.48 4.47
C PHE A 50 0.05 -3.50 5.48
N LEU A 51 -1.17 -3.33 5.01
CA LEU A 51 -2.37 -3.60 5.79
C LEU A 51 -2.90 -4.99 5.45
N LEU A 52 -2.74 -5.92 6.39
CA LEU A 52 -3.07 -7.32 6.17
C LEU A 52 -4.57 -7.55 6.27
N HIS A 53 -5.12 -8.36 5.37
CA HIS A 53 -6.54 -8.75 5.41
C HIS A 53 -6.83 -9.76 6.53
N LYS A 54 -6.70 -9.32 7.78
CA LYS A 54 -7.00 -10.05 9.02
C LYS A 54 -7.90 -9.19 9.93
N PRO A 55 -9.18 -8.99 9.57
CA PRO A 55 -10.08 -8.16 10.36
C PRO A 55 -10.23 -8.71 11.79
N GLY A 56 -10.20 -7.82 12.77
CA GLY A 56 -10.27 -8.16 14.20
C GLY A 56 -8.91 -8.29 14.90
N GLU A 57 -7.82 -8.42 14.15
CA GLU A 57 -6.45 -8.46 14.67
C GLU A 57 -5.78 -7.07 14.54
N GLY A 58 -4.79 -6.77 15.38
CA GLY A 58 -4.05 -5.52 15.31
C GLY A 58 -4.81 -4.33 15.89
N ASN A 59 -4.82 -3.22 15.16
CA ASN A 59 -5.29 -1.92 15.65
C ASN A 59 -6.33 -1.31 14.72
N LYS A 60 -7.04 -0.30 15.23
CA LYS A 60 -7.78 0.60 14.35
C LYS A 60 -6.78 1.52 13.65
N ILE A 61 -6.90 1.65 12.33
CA ILE A 61 -5.89 2.29 11.50
C ILE A 61 -6.31 3.70 11.16
N GLU A 62 -5.42 4.65 11.43
CA GLU A 62 -5.55 6.05 11.08
C GLU A 62 -5.17 6.30 9.62
N GLY A 63 -5.90 7.20 8.98
CA GLY A 63 -5.66 7.55 7.59
C GLY A 63 -6.56 8.68 7.12
N GLU A 64 -6.68 8.79 5.81
CA GLU A 64 -7.34 9.88 5.13
C GLU A 64 -8.40 9.35 4.17
N VAL A 65 -9.56 10.00 4.14
CA VAL A 65 -10.64 9.69 3.20
C VAL A 65 -10.63 10.71 2.07
N TYR A 66 -10.58 10.21 0.85
CA TYR A 66 -10.66 10.98 -0.38
C TYR A 66 -11.88 10.57 -1.18
N GLU A 67 -12.53 11.54 -1.80
CA GLU A 67 -13.43 11.30 -2.92
C GLU A 67 -12.61 11.31 -4.21
N VAL A 68 -12.79 10.28 -5.04
CA VAL A 68 -12.11 10.11 -6.33
C VAL A 68 -13.10 9.76 -7.44
N ASP A 69 -12.77 10.15 -8.67
CA ASP A 69 -13.48 9.65 -9.86
C ASP A 69 -12.97 8.28 -10.31
N GLY A 70 -13.59 7.70 -11.34
CA GLY A 70 -13.20 6.39 -11.88
C GLY A 70 -11.81 6.38 -12.54
N VAL A 71 -11.35 7.52 -13.07
CA VAL A 71 -10.03 7.64 -13.69
C VAL A 71 -8.95 7.57 -12.62
N LYS A 72 -9.08 8.37 -11.55
CA LYS A 72 -8.17 8.36 -10.41
C LYS A 72 -8.19 7.01 -9.72
N LEU A 73 -9.36 6.38 -9.61
CA LEU A 73 -9.46 5.05 -9.04
C LEU A 73 -8.66 4.01 -9.82
N ALA A 74 -8.71 4.04 -11.16
CA ALA A 74 -7.92 3.13 -12.00
C ALA A 74 -6.41 3.35 -11.82
N VAL A 75 -5.96 4.61 -11.67
CA VAL A 75 -4.56 4.91 -11.34
C VAL A 75 -4.16 4.30 -9.99
N LEU A 76 -5.04 4.40 -8.98
CA LEU A 76 -4.77 3.80 -7.67
C LEU A 76 -4.76 2.27 -7.73
N ASP A 77 -5.61 1.65 -8.54
CA ASP A 77 -5.60 0.19 -8.75
C ASP A 77 -4.26 -0.29 -9.33
N GLU A 78 -3.75 0.40 -10.34
CA GLU A 78 -2.46 0.09 -10.96
C GLU A 78 -1.28 0.36 -10.00
N LEU A 79 -1.35 1.46 -9.24
CA LEU A 79 -0.38 1.78 -8.20
C LEU A 79 -0.27 0.66 -7.15
N GLU A 80 -1.40 0.11 -6.70
CA GLU A 80 -1.46 -0.92 -5.66
C GLU A 80 -1.39 -2.34 -6.23
N ALA A 81 -1.16 -2.48 -7.55
CA ALA A 81 -1.15 -3.75 -8.25
C ALA A 81 -2.41 -4.60 -7.95
N TYR A 82 -3.58 -3.96 -7.95
CA TYR A 82 -4.87 -4.62 -7.87
C TYR A 82 -5.19 -5.32 -9.21
N PRO A 83 -5.72 -6.56 -9.22
CA PRO A 83 -6.01 -7.44 -8.08
C PRO A 83 -4.90 -8.46 -7.79
N THR A 84 -3.67 -8.27 -8.32
CA THR A 84 -2.61 -9.28 -8.26
C THR A 84 -1.89 -9.33 -6.91
N LEU A 85 -1.69 -8.19 -6.25
CA LEU A 85 -1.03 -8.07 -4.95
C LEU A 85 -2.02 -7.67 -3.86
N TYR A 86 -2.64 -6.51 -4.00
CA TYR A 86 -3.68 -6.04 -3.11
C TYR A 86 -5.08 -6.39 -3.64
N ASP A 87 -6.01 -6.60 -2.72
CA ASP A 87 -7.46 -6.65 -2.98
C ASP A 87 -8.07 -5.31 -2.52
N ARG A 88 -9.15 -4.87 -3.15
CA ARG A 88 -9.86 -3.63 -2.79
C ARG A 88 -11.19 -3.99 -2.15
N LYS A 89 -11.38 -3.59 -0.89
CA LYS A 89 -12.59 -3.86 -0.12
C LYS A 89 -13.24 -2.56 0.32
N GLU A 90 -14.57 -2.54 0.30
CA GLU A 90 -15.31 -1.48 0.95
C GLU A 90 -15.40 -1.78 2.44
N ILE A 91 -14.92 -0.85 3.27
CA ILE A 91 -14.95 -0.97 4.73
C ILE A 91 -15.51 0.29 5.37
N LYS A 92 -15.93 0.17 6.63
CA LYS A 92 -16.44 1.29 7.44
C LYS A 92 -15.30 2.10 8.04
N ILE A 93 -15.31 3.40 7.76
CA ILE A 93 -14.36 4.39 8.31
C ILE A 93 -15.13 5.37 9.18
N LYS A 94 -14.68 5.55 10.43
CA LYS A 94 -15.16 6.60 11.31
C LYS A 94 -14.40 7.89 11.00
N LEU A 95 -15.11 8.91 10.52
CA LEU A 95 -14.53 10.21 10.19
C LEU A 95 -14.16 10.98 11.46
N SER A 96 -13.01 11.64 11.44
CA SER A 96 -12.56 12.49 12.55
C SER A 96 -13.32 13.82 12.61
N ALA A 97 -13.83 14.33 11.48
CA ALA A 97 -14.48 15.63 11.40
C ALA A 97 -15.79 15.71 12.23
N ASP A 98 -16.61 14.66 12.19
CA ASP A 98 -17.94 14.65 12.79
C ASP A 98 -18.29 13.34 13.52
N GLY A 99 -17.39 12.34 13.49
CA GLY A 99 -17.63 11.03 14.08
C GLY A 99 -18.55 10.11 13.27
N ASN A 100 -19.07 10.57 12.12
CA ASN A 100 -19.90 9.77 11.24
C ASN A 100 -19.12 8.61 10.64
N THR A 101 -19.82 7.54 10.26
CA THR A 101 -19.20 6.39 9.60
C THR A 101 -19.59 6.39 8.13
N VAL A 102 -18.59 6.29 7.26
CA VAL A 102 -18.76 6.16 5.81
C VAL A 102 -18.20 4.84 5.31
N ALA A 103 -18.72 4.36 4.19
CA ALA A 103 -18.14 3.26 3.45
C ALA A 103 -17.07 3.80 2.49
N ALA A 104 -15.85 3.25 2.54
CA ALA A 104 -14.76 3.65 1.66
C ALA A 104 -13.96 2.43 1.18
N SER A 105 -13.46 2.50 -0.04
CA SER A 105 -12.58 1.49 -0.61
C SER A 105 -11.19 1.54 0.05
N LEU A 106 -10.66 0.37 0.39
CA LEU A 106 -9.37 0.18 1.04
C LEU A 106 -8.60 -0.96 0.36
N TYR A 107 -7.30 -0.75 0.14
CA TYR A 107 -6.39 -1.78 -0.36
C TYR A 107 -5.84 -2.64 0.79
N LEU A 108 -6.14 -3.93 0.76
CA LEU A 108 -5.72 -4.91 1.75
C LEU A 108 -4.86 -6.00 1.11
N LEU A 109 -3.72 -6.31 1.73
CA LEU A 109 -2.88 -7.41 1.29
C LEU A 109 -3.60 -8.73 1.62
N LYS A 110 -3.95 -9.49 0.58
CA LYS A 110 -4.82 -10.68 0.72
C LYS A 110 -4.06 -11.96 1.08
N ARG A 111 -2.80 -12.05 0.67
CA ARG A 111 -1.93 -13.22 0.88
C ARG A 111 -0.54 -12.75 1.22
N TRP A 112 0.14 -13.47 2.09
CA TRP A 112 1.53 -13.24 2.45
C TRP A 112 2.16 -14.52 3.00
N ARG A 113 3.49 -14.56 3.04
CA ARG A 113 4.25 -15.53 3.85
C ARG A 113 4.37 -15.04 5.29
N GLU A 114 4.35 -15.93 6.26
CA GLU A 114 4.40 -15.56 7.69
C GLU A 114 5.64 -14.73 8.06
N GLU A 115 6.76 -14.94 7.37
CA GLU A 115 7.99 -14.17 7.61
C GLU A 115 7.86 -12.70 7.25
N LEU A 116 6.90 -12.32 6.41
CA LEU A 116 6.59 -10.91 6.15
C LEU A 116 6.17 -10.21 7.45
N VAL A 117 5.42 -10.90 8.31
CA VAL A 117 4.96 -10.38 9.59
C VAL A 117 6.08 -10.45 10.63
N THR A 118 6.78 -11.59 10.73
CA THR A 118 7.81 -11.76 11.78
C THR A 118 9.05 -10.91 11.55
N SER A 119 9.38 -10.56 10.30
CA SER A 119 10.44 -9.60 9.96
C SER A 119 9.97 -8.15 9.94
N GLY A 120 8.67 -7.92 10.11
CA GLY A 120 8.02 -6.62 10.10
C GLY A 120 8.21 -5.83 11.39
N THR A 121 7.67 -4.61 11.42
CA THR A 121 7.46 -3.87 12.67
C THR A 121 6.37 -4.51 13.52
N PRO A 122 6.26 -4.15 14.82
CA PRO A 122 5.02 -4.33 15.56
C PRO A 122 3.82 -3.68 14.83
N TYR A 123 2.62 -4.11 15.19
CA TYR A 123 1.38 -3.57 14.62
C TYR A 123 1.23 -2.08 14.95
N LEU A 124 1.19 -1.26 13.90
CA LEU A 124 1.06 0.18 13.98
C LEU A 124 -0.41 0.59 14.06
N THR A 125 -0.67 1.79 14.56
CA THR A 125 -1.98 2.47 14.44
C THR A 125 -1.99 3.46 13.27
N ASN A 126 -0.83 4.03 12.96
CA ASN A 126 -0.64 5.06 11.95
C ASN A 126 0.73 4.87 11.30
N TYR A 127 0.78 4.86 9.97
CA TYR A 127 2.03 4.80 9.22
C TYR A 127 2.66 6.18 9.11
N SER A 128 3.99 6.25 9.25
CA SER A 128 4.77 7.34 8.66
C SER A 128 6.13 6.85 8.20
N SER A 129 6.58 7.22 7.01
CA SER A 129 7.91 6.84 6.51
C SER A 129 9.02 7.27 7.48
N ASN A 130 8.91 8.47 8.05
CA ASN A 130 9.88 9.02 9.00
C ASN A 130 9.51 8.73 10.47
N GLY A 131 8.72 7.68 10.70
CA GLY A 131 8.26 7.29 12.04
C GLY A 131 9.39 6.73 12.94
N PRO A 132 9.12 6.58 14.25
CA PRO A 132 10.12 6.15 15.24
C PRO A 132 10.61 4.71 15.07
N HIS A 133 10.02 3.93 14.15
CA HIS A 133 10.48 2.59 13.80
C HIS A 133 11.80 2.60 13.00
N GLY A 134 12.26 3.75 12.49
CA GLY A 134 13.53 3.86 11.77
C GLY A 134 13.56 3.14 10.42
N ARG A 135 12.38 2.82 9.88
CA ARG A 135 12.18 2.11 8.61
C ARG A 135 11.62 3.06 7.56
N GLN A 136 12.51 3.91 7.03
CA GLN A 136 12.14 4.88 5.99
C GLN A 136 11.81 4.15 4.68
N TYR A 137 10.69 4.54 4.07
CA TYR A 137 10.25 3.99 2.78
C TYR A 137 11.34 4.16 1.73
N VAL A 138 11.67 3.07 1.03
CA VAL A 138 12.54 3.13 -0.13
C VAL A 138 11.68 3.48 -1.33
N ASP A 139 12.08 4.56 -2.00
CA ASP A 139 11.35 5.09 -3.13
C ASP A 139 11.07 4.01 -4.21
N ARG A 140 9.87 4.08 -4.79
CA ARG A 140 9.39 3.06 -5.74
C ARG A 140 10.19 3.03 -7.02
N TYR A 141 10.67 4.17 -7.50
CA TYR A 141 11.44 4.28 -8.72
C TYR A 141 12.85 3.74 -8.50
N VAL A 142 13.46 4.04 -7.35
CA VAL A 142 14.73 3.42 -6.93
C VAL A 142 14.57 1.90 -6.88
N ARG A 143 13.54 1.41 -6.16
CA ARG A 143 13.22 -0.02 -6.11
C ARG A 143 13.00 -0.64 -7.50
N ALA A 144 12.28 0.05 -8.37
CA ALA A 144 11.98 -0.46 -9.70
C ALA A 144 13.24 -0.55 -10.58
N LYS A 145 14.15 0.41 -10.48
CA LYS A 145 15.48 0.31 -11.12
C LYS A 145 16.25 -0.89 -10.63
N GLU A 146 16.33 -1.07 -9.31
CA GLU A 146 17.02 -2.24 -8.73
C GLU A 146 16.42 -3.56 -9.21
N ILE A 147 15.09 -3.66 -9.37
CA ILE A 147 14.43 -4.85 -9.90
C ILE A 147 14.82 -5.11 -11.37
N ILE A 148 14.88 -4.06 -12.20
CA ILE A 148 15.19 -4.21 -13.63
C ILE A 148 16.68 -4.46 -13.88
N ASP A 149 17.55 -3.81 -13.11
CA ASP A 149 19.00 -3.92 -13.23
C ASP A 149 19.54 -5.21 -12.58
N ASP A 150 18.78 -5.84 -11.67
CA ASP A 150 19.17 -7.10 -11.04
C ASP A 150 19.05 -8.29 -12.00
N HIS A 151 20.14 -8.55 -12.72
CA HIS A 151 20.30 -9.74 -13.56
C HIS A 151 20.37 -11.07 -12.78
N THR A 152 20.42 -11.03 -11.44
CA THR A 152 20.54 -12.22 -10.57
C THR A 152 19.21 -12.69 -9.96
N SER A 153 18.11 -11.96 -10.16
CA SER A 153 16.77 -12.26 -9.60
C SER A 153 16.71 -12.32 -8.06
N LYS A 154 17.65 -11.70 -7.36
CA LYS A 154 17.63 -11.56 -5.90
C LYS A 154 16.54 -10.58 -5.44
N THR A 155 16.22 -9.58 -6.24
CA THR A 155 15.24 -8.55 -5.93
C THR A 155 13.86 -8.93 -6.48
N ASN A 156 13.20 -9.89 -5.82
CA ASN A 156 11.83 -10.28 -6.14
C ASN A 156 10.87 -9.93 -5.00
N LEU A 157 10.25 -8.76 -5.11
CA LEU A 157 9.31 -8.25 -4.11
C LEU A 157 8.08 -9.16 -3.96
N TYR A 158 7.56 -9.69 -5.07
CA TYR A 158 6.42 -10.61 -5.03
C TYR A 158 6.74 -11.90 -4.26
N TYR A 159 7.94 -12.46 -4.44
CA TYR A 159 8.41 -13.60 -3.65
C TYR A 159 8.62 -13.24 -2.17
N GLU A 160 9.17 -12.06 -1.89
CA GLU A 160 9.35 -11.57 -0.52
C GLU A 160 8.02 -11.43 0.23
N ILE A 161 6.96 -10.99 -0.47
CA ILE A 161 5.62 -10.83 0.08
C ILE A 161 4.86 -12.15 0.14
N LEU A 162 4.76 -12.87 -0.98
CA LEU A 162 3.85 -14.01 -1.16
C LEU A 162 4.51 -15.36 -0.84
N GLY A 163 5.84 -15.43 -0.75
CA GLY A 163 6.59 -16.68 -0.68
C GLY A 163 6.57 -17.46 -2.01
N GLY A 164 6.67 -18.78 -1.91
CA GLY A 164 6.71 -19.69 -3.07
C GLY A 164 8.13 -20.14 -3.43
N PRO A 165 8.37 -20.75 -4.60
CA PRO A 165 9.71 -21.04 -5.08
C PRO A 165 10.44 -19.74 -5.50
N PRO A 166 11.72 -19.53 -5.15
CA PRO A 166 12.49 -18.35 -5.57
C PRO A 166 12.59 -18.15 -7.09
N ALA A 167 12.39 -19.23 -7.85
CA ALA A 167 12.40 -19.24 -9.31
C ALA A 167 10.99 -19.31 -9.93
N ASP A 168 9.93 -18.97 -9.19
CA ASP A 168 8.57 -18.95 -9.73
C ASP A 168 8.46 -17.94 -10.91
N PRO A 169 8.22 -18.43 -12.15
CA PRO A 169 8.20 -17.57 -13.33
C PRO A 169 7.02 -16.58 -13.33
N ILE A 170 5.91 -16.92 -12.64
CA ILE A 170 4.74 -16.04 -12.55
C ILE A 170 5.07 -14.86 -11.64
N LEU A 171 5.64 -15.11 -10.46
CA LEU A 171 6.00 -14.04 -9.53
C LEU A 171 7.08 -13.13 -10.11
N ARG A 172 8.05 -13.67 -10.85
CA ARG A 172 9.05 -12.87 -11.58
C ARG A 172 8.42 -11.95 -12.61
N LYS A 173 7.51 -12.47 -13.43
CA LYS A 173 6.79 -11.66 -14.43
C LYS A 173 5.98 -10.54 -13.78
N LEU A 174 5.26 -10.83 -12.69
CA LEU A 174 4.51 -9.82 -11.95
C LEU A 174 5.43 -8.75 -11.34
N ASN A 175 6.59 -9.16 -10.81
CA ASN A 175 7.60 -8.25 -10.26
C ASN A 175 8.16 -7.30 -11.33
N GLU A 176 8.53 -7.83 -12.51
CA GLU A 176 9.00 -7.02 -13.64
C GLU A 176 7.93 -6.08 -14.19
N GLN A 177 6.68 -6.55 -14.33
CA GLN A 177 5.56 -5.72 -14.76
C GLN A 177 5.32 -4.56 -13.79
N LYS A 178 5.35 -4.86 -12.47
CA LYS A 178 5.20 -3.83 -11.45
C LYS A 178 6.34 -2.82 -11.49
N ALA A 179 7.58 -3.26 -11.66
CA ALA A 179 8.73 -2.36 -11.79
C ALA A 179 8.59 -1.42 -13.00
N LYS A 180 8.16 -1.93 -14.17
CA LYS A 180 7.94 -1.10 -15.36
C LYS A 180 6.90 0.00 -15.12
N VAL A 181 5.77 -0.35 -14.50
CA VAL A 181 4.73 0.61 -14.11
C VAL A 181 5.28 1.66 -13.13
N ASP A 182 6.07 1.22 -12.13
CA ASP A 182 6.67 2.13 -11.15
C ASP A 182 7.66 3.12 -11.78
N LEU A 183 8.33 2.76 -12.89
CA LEU A 183 9.24 3.64 -13.64
C LEU A 183 8.52 4.69 -14.49
N GLU A 184 7.27 4.44 -14.87
CA GLU A 184 6.49 5.34 -15.74
C GLU A 184 5.70 6.39 -14.94
N LEU A 185 5.55 6.19 -13.62
CA LEU A 185 4.79 7.09 -12.77
C LEU A 185 5.58 8.37 -12.41
N PRO A 186 4.89 9.50 -12.21
CA PRO A 186 5.53 10.75 -11.79
C PRO A 186 6.37 10.58 -10.52
N GLN A 187 7.42 11.39 -10.40
CA GLN A 187 8.38 11.42 -9.28
C GLN A 187 8.25 12.71 -8.49
#